data_AF-A0A662RQX0-F1
#
_entry.id   AF-A0A662RQX0-F1
#
_cell.length_a   1.000
_cell.length_b   1.000
_cell.length_c   1.000
_cell.angle_alpha   90.00
_cell.angle_beta   90.00
_cell.angle_gamma   90.00
#
_symmetry.space_group_name_H-M   'P 1'
#
loop_
_entity.id
_entity.type
_entity.pdbx_description
1 polymer ?
#
loop_
_entity_poly.entity_id
_entity_poly.type
_entity_poly.pdbx_seq_one_letter_code
_entity_poly.pdbx_strand_id
1 'polypeptide(L)' 'MIKSGSKNIRILDLGCGKGEVSRYISEENSVYGLDISKIALKEGKAVYGRCCCGRCRKAAF' A
#
# COMPACT_ATOMS: atom_id res chain seq x y z
N MET A 1 7.36 9.31 30.65
CA MET A 1 6.52 8.44 29.80
C MET A 1 6.36 9.13 28.44
N ILE A 2 7.21 8.82 27.47
CA ILE A 2 7.13 9.43 26.13
C ILE A 2 6.01 8.74 25.38
N LYS A 3 4.90 9.43 25.12
CA LYS A 3 3.88 8.96 24.17
C LYS A 3 4.50 9.02 22.77
N SER A 4 5.05 7.91 22.30
CA SER A 4 5.32 7.73 20.87
C SER A 4 3.97 7.66 20.16
N GLY A 5 3.44 8.81 19.74
CA GLY A 5 2.25 8.84 18.90
C GLY A 5 2.58 8.12 17.61
N SER A 6 1.87 7.04 17.30
CA SER A 6 2.00 6.32 16.04
C SER A 6 1.77 7.29 14.88
N LYS A 7 2.87 7.77 14.29
CA LYS A 7 2.82 8.67 13.13
C LYS A 7 2.24 7.85 11.98
N ASN A 8 1.01 8.15 11.59
CA ASN A 8 0.42 7.61 10.36
C ASN A 8 1.10 8.29 9.15
N ILE A 9 2.23 7.72 8.72
CA ILE A 9 3.00 8.23 7.59
C ILE A 9 2.26 7.86 6.30
N ARG A 10 2.23 8.82 5.37
CA ARG A 10 1.70 8.61 4.02
C ARG A 10 2.87 8.41 3.06
N ILE A 11 2.85 7.30 2.32
CA ILE A 11 3.95 6.88 1.44
C ILE A 11 3.41 6.75 0.03
N LEU A 12 4.17 7.23 -0.95
CA LEU A 12 3.93 7.07 -2.38
C LEU A 12 4.99 6.14 -2.95
N ASP A 13 4.57 5.02 -3.52
CA ASP A 13 5.42 4.01 -4.16
C ASP A 13 5.27 4.13 -5.69
N LEU A 14 6.32 4.61 -6.36
CA LEU A 14 6.35 4.86 -7.80
C LEU A 14 7.00 3.68 -8.51
N GLY A 15 6.30 3.12 -9.51
CA GLY A 15 6.71 1.86 -10.12
C GLY A 15 6.39 0.67 -9.20
N CYS A 16 5.25 0.71 -8.51
CA CYS A 16 4.91 -0.28 -7.49
C CYS A 16 4.71 -1.70 -8.05
N GLY A 17 4.65 -1.85 -9.38
CA GLY A 17 4.38 -3.13 -10.04
C GLY A 17 3.07 -3.72 -9.53
N LYS A 18 3.16 -4.95 -8.99
CA LYS A 18 2.02 -5.66 -8.38
C LYS A 18 1.76 -5.26 -6.92
N GLY A 19 2.63 -4.45 -6.30
CA GLY A 19 2.46 -3.92 -4.96
C GLY A 19 3.02 -4.78 -3.82
N GLU A 20 4.01 -5.65 -4.08
CA GLU A 20 4.66 -6.50 -3.06
C GLU A 20 5.29 -5.66 -1.92
N VAL A 21 6.10 -4.68 -2.29
CA VAL A 21 6.76 -3.77 -1.32
C VAL A 21 5.73 -2.87 -0.65
N SER A 22 4.83 -2.29 -1.44
CA SER A 22 3.69 -1.51 -0.94
C SER A 22 2.87 -2.27 0.12
N ARG A 23 2.67 -3.59 -0.05
CA ARG A 23 1.93 -4.43 0.88
C ARG A 23 2.65 -4.57 2.22
N TYR A 24 3.96 -4.82 2.21
CA TYR A 24 4.76 -4.91 3.42
C TYR A 24 4.73 -3.60 4.22
N ILE A 25 4.93 -2.47 3.54
CA ILE A 25 4.96 -1.14 4.17
C ILE A 25 3.59 -0.73 4.72
N SER A 26 2.50 -1.24 4.13
CA SER A 26 1.12 -0.91 4.51
C SER A 26 0.67 -1.44 5.89
N GLU A 27 1.45 -2.30 6.54
CA GLU A 27 1.10 -2.84 7.87
C GLU A 27 1.03 -1.75 8.94
N GLU A 28 1.89 -0.74 8.82
CA GLU A 28 2.01 0.37 9.77
C GLU A 28 1.74 1.75 9.14
N ASN A 29 1.66 1.84 7.81
CA ASN A 29 1.61 3.10 7.08
C ASN A 29 0.48 3.16 6.06
N SER A 30 0.10 4.38 5.67
CA SER A 30 -0.82 4.60 4.55
C SER A 30 -0.04 4.67 3.24
N VAL A 31 -0.11 3.61 2.42
CA VAL A 31 0.63 3.53 1.15
C VAL A 31 -0.28 3.78 -0.06
N TYR A 32 0.22 4.55 -1.03
CA TYR A 32 -0.35 4.76 -2.35
C TYR A 32 0.63 4.23 -3.39
N GLY A 33 0.22 3.26 -4.20
CA GLY A 33 1.01 2.74 -5.31
C GLY A 33 0.61 3.40 -6.63
N LEU A 34 1.60 3.69 -7.47
CA LEU A 34 1.41 4.13 -8.86
C LEU A 34 2.31 3.30 -9.78
N ASP A 35 1.75 2.79 -10.86
CA ASP A 35 2.49 2.12 -11.92
C ASP A 35 1.89 2.45 -13.29
N ILE A 36 2.73 2.53 -14.32
CA ILE A 36 2.29 2.77 -15.69
C ILE A 36 1.65 1.51 -16.31
N SER A 37 2.05 0.33 -15.84
CA SER A 37 1.54 -0.96 -16.27
C SER A 37 0.16 -1.23 -15.67
N LYS A 38 -0.88 -1.02 -16.48
CA LYS A 38 -2.25 -1.39 -16.11
C LYS A 38 -2.39 -2.88 -15.76
N ILE A 39 -1.58 -3.74 -16.38
CA ILE A 39 -1.57 -5.19 -16.11
C ILE A 39 -1.06 -5.44 -14.70
N ALA A 40 0.07 -4.84 -14.33
CA ALA A 40 0.65 -4.99 -12.98
C ALA A 40 -0.32 -4.50 -11.90
N LEU A 41 -0.99 -3.36 -12.12
CA LEU A 41 -2.02 -2.86 -11.22
C LEU A 41 -3.24 -3.78 -11.13
N LYS A 42 -3.66 -4.42 -12.22
CA LYS A 42 -4.79 -5.36 -12.23
C LYS A 42 -4.44 -6.64 -11.47
N GLU A 43 -3.25 -7.19 -11.70
CA GLU A 43 -2.74 -8.36 -11.00
C GLU A 43 -2.57 -8.07 -9.51
N GLY A 44 -1.95 -6.95 -9.15
CA GLY A 44 -1.80 -6.53 -7.77
C GLY A 44 -3.13 -6.38 -7.03
N LYS A 45 -4.20 -5.91 -7.73
CA LYS A 45 -5.55 -5.86 -7.15
C LYS A 45 -6.17 -7.23 -6.90
N ALA A 46 -5.90 -8.19 -7.78
CA ALA A 46 -6.40 -9.55 -7.62
C ALA A 46 -5.71 -10.27 -6.46
N VAL A 47 -4.41 -10.02 -6.26
CA VAL A 47 -3.60 -10.67 -5.21
C VAL A 47 -3.76 -10.00 -3.84
N TYR A 48 -3.73 -8.66 -3.79
CA TYR A 48 -3.65 -7.90 -2.54
C TYR A 48 -4.90 -7.03 -2.25
N GLY A 49 -5.95 -7.13 -3.07
CA GLY A 49 -7.15 -6.29 -2.93
C GLY A 49 -6.90 -4.84 -3.32
N ARG A 50 -7.55 -3.86 -2.65
CA ARG A 50 -7.50 -2.42 -3.03
C ARG A 50 -6.14 -1.71 -2.86
N CYS A 51 -5.03 -2.44 -2.75
CA CYS A 51 -3.74 -1.85 -2.48
C CYS A 51 -3.17 -0.99 -3.62
N CYS A 52 -3.37 -1.39 -4.89
CA CYS A 52 -2.69 -0.73 -6.02
C CYS A 52 -3.41 0.50 -6.61
N CYS A 53 -4.57 0.94 -6.08
CA CYS A 53 -5.24 2.13 -6.65
C CYS A 53 -6.07 2.97 -5.67
N GLY A 54 -6.04 2.65 -4.38
CA GLY A 54 -6.86 3.38 -3.43
C GLY A 54 -6.74 2.81 -2.04
N ARG A 55 -5.84 3.38 -1.24
CA ARG A 55 -5.68 3.14 0.21
C ARG A 55 -5.70 1.64 0.57
N CYS A 56 -4.51 1.06 0.74
CA CYS A 56 -4.37 -0.12 1.61
C CYS A 56 -4.81 0.30 3.03
N ARG A 57 -6.10 0.21 3.37
CA ARG A 57 -6.51 0.20 4.78
C ARG A 57 -6.36 -1.24 5.24
N LYS A 58 -5.85 -1.43 6.45
CA LYS A 58 -5.87 -2.71 7.17
C LYS A 58 -7.14 -3.47 6.79
N ALA A 59 -7.00 -4.61 6.11
CA ALA A 59 -8.03 -5.62 6.19
C ALA A 59 -8.05 -6.03 7.67
N ALA A 60 -9.08 -5.60 8.39
CA ALA A 60 -9.39 -6.22 9.66
C ALA A 60 -9.73 -7.67 9.35
N PHE A 61 -8.83 -8.58 9.72
CA PHE A 61 -9.23 -9.93 10.05
C PHE A 61 -9.87 -9.90 11.44
#